data_AF-A0A3B8NXF7-F1
#
_entry.id   AF-A0A3B8NXF7-F1
#
_cell.length_a   1.000
_cell.length_b   1.000
_cell.length_c   1.000
_cell.angle_alpha   90.00
_cell.angle_beta   90.00
_cell.angle_gamma   90.00
#
_symmetry.space_group_name_H-M   'P 1'
#
loop_
_entity.id
_entity.type
_entity.pdbx_description
1 polymer ?
#
loop_
_entity_poly.entity_id
_entity_poly.type
_entity_poly.pdbx_seq_one_letter_code
_entity_poly.pdbx_strand_id
1 'polypeptide(L)'
;MLEPKVYVDQVLGAPKAWDQLTAEAFADRTAGYMAPLDIVGYNYLFERYEADHARFPERVIWGSETHALNFYKSWAQVTAHPYVIGDFTWTAIDNLGEAGCGRSVWARDGHIDGINMADYPYRTCFQGDLDLCGFRRPQAYYREAIWIGGKEPHIFTTHPEHYGEGFSGTEWHWYDVLDTWTFDDRYLGKPVRCEVYTDAEEIHFFLNDRPVGTAKPEQAIAAVDVPYEKGTLTAMAFKGGKECGRFSLHTVKPASEIEIKPEQATFKADNRDLAYFDITICNEDGDRIVDAENEMSCHAEGGELLGFFSGAPCNEDDYPSFVCHAFLGRALAVVRADHPGEVRVTVESKGLKSASATVQAE
;
A
#
# COMPACT_ATOMS: atom_id res chain seq x y z
N MET A 1 26.11 -10.30 -17.85
CA MET A 1 25.88 -9.23 -16.85
C MET A 1 25.19 -8.10 -17.57
N LEU A 2 23.86 -8.07 -17.51
CA LEU A 2 23.09 -6.93 -17.98
C LEU A 2 23.21 -5.87 -16.88
N GLU A 3 23.59 -4.64 -17.23
CA GLU A 3 23.55 -3.52 -16.28
C GLU A 3 22.11 -3.36 -15.78
N PRO A 4 21.89 -3.14 -14.46
CA PRO A 4 20.57 -2.87 -13.93
C PRO A 4 20.03 -1.63 -14.63
N LYS A 5 18.94 -1.77 -15.41
CA LYS A 5 18.19 -0.61 -15.86
C LYS A 5 17.56 0.01 -14.61
N VAL A 6 18.16 1.08 -14.13
CA VAL A 6 17.53 1.96 -13.16
C VAL A 6 16.22 2.43 -13.80
N TYR A 7 15.09 2.08 -13.19
CA TYR A 7 13.80 2.66 -13.55
C TYR A 7 13.98 4.17 -13.49
N VAL A 8 13.88 4.84 -14.65
CA VAL A 8 13.95 6.30 -14.69
C VAL A 8 12.64 6.77 -14.08
N ASP A 9 12.68 7.17 -12.82
CA ASP A 9 11.61 7.92 -12.15
C ASP A 9 11.26 9.12 -13.04
N GLN A 10 10.22 8.99 -13.86
CA GLN A 10 9.56 10.14 -14.47
C GLN A 10 8.36 10.47 -13.60
N VAL A 11 8.63 10.88 -12.35
CA VAL A 11 7.66 11.62 -11.55
C VAL A 11 7.50 12.99 -12.22
N LEU A 12 6.58 13.07 -13.17
CA LEU A 12 6.27 14.30 -13.88
C LEU A 12 5.24 15.07 -13.07
N GLY A 13 5.70 15.77 -12.03
CA GLY A 13 4.99 16.94 -11.55
C GLY A 13 5.01 17.99 -12.65
N ALA A 14 3.83 18.43 -13.12
CA ALA A 14 3.78 19.68 -13.89
C ALA A 14 4.38 20.80 -13.01
N PRO A 15 5.26 21.68 -13.52
CA PRO A 15 5.84 22.74 -12.71
C PRO A 15 4.71 23.53 -12.05
N LYS A 16 4.62 23.45 -10.72
CA LYS A 16 3.61 24.14 -9.93
C LYS A 16 3.84 25.64 -10.10
N ALA A 17 2.80 26.45 -9.96
CA ALA A 17 2.93 27.92 -10.04
C ALA A 17 3.98 28.48 -9.06
N TRP A 18 4.30 27.72 -8.00
CA TRP A 18 5.31 28.04 -6.99
C TRP A 18 6.73 27.59 -7.36
N ASP A 19 6.90 26.64 -8.29
CA ASP A 19 8.21 26.18 -8.77
C ASP A 19 8.91 27.29 -9.59
N GLN A 20 8.14 28.26 -10.07
CA GLN A 20 8.64 29.48 -10.72
C GLN A 20 9.01 30.59 -9.72
N LEU A 21 8.71 30.42 -8.43
CA LEU A 21 9.09 31.36 -7.39
C LEU A 21 10.41 30.92 -6.78
N THR A 22 11.35 31.86 -6.69
CA THR A 22 12.55 31.63 -5.88
C THR A 22 12.14 31.33 -4.43
N ALA A 23 12.98 30.60 -3.70
CA ALA A 23 12.75 30.34 -2.28
C ALA A 23 12.48 31.65 -1.50
N GLU A 24 13.16 32.72 -1.89
CA GLU A 24 12.97 34.06 -1.35
C GLU A 24 11.55 34.60 -1.60
N ALA A 25 11.11 34.58 -2.87
CA ALA A 25 9.81 35.12 -3.26
C ALA A 25 8.62 34.39 -2.62
N PHE A 26 8.71 33.08 -2.40
CA PHE A 26 7.65 32.33 -1.72
C PHE A 26 7.51 32.75 -0.25
N ALA A 27 8.61 32.74 0.51
CA ALA A 27 8.54 33.01 1.94
C ALA A 27 8.14 34.47 2.26
N ASP A 28 8.49 35.44 1.40
CA ASP A 28 8.01 36.81 1.55
C ASP A 28 6.50 36.93 1.30
N ARG A 29 5.99 36.22 0.29
CA ARG A 29 4.55 36.25 -0.05
C ARG A 29 3.70 35.58 1.03
N THR A 30 4.21 34.53 1.66
CA THR A 30 3.46 33.76 2.67
C THR A 30 3.66 34.27 4.10
N ALA A 31 4.65 35.13 4.34
CA ALA A 31 4.97 35.65 5.68
C ALA A 31 3.76 36.23 6.42
N GLY A 32 2.98 37.10 5.76
CA GLY A 32 1.81 37.73 6.39
C GLY A 32 0.68 36.74 6.70
N TYR A 33 0.50 35.71 5.87
CA TYR A 33 -0.49 34.66 6.10
C TYR A 33 -0.08 33.72 7.24
N MET A 34 1.21 33.42 7.36
CA MET A 34 1.75 32.52 8.37
C MET A 34 1.98 33.20 9.73
N ALA A 35 2.15 34.53 9.76
CA ALA A 35 2.43 35.30 10.97
C ALA A 35 1.45 35.11 12.15
N PRO A 36 0.12 34.98 11.94
CA PRO A 36 -0.82 34.76 13.05
C PRO A 36 -0.91 33.28 13.51
N LEU A 37 -0.20 32.35 12.88
CA LEU A 37 -0.28 30.92 13.21
C LEU A 37 0.76 30.54 14.26
N ASP A 38 0.34 29.74 15.25
CA ASP A 38 1.26 29.21 16.28
C ASP A 38 2.19 28.13 15.72
N ILE A 39 1.67 27.28 14.83
CA ILE A 39 2.38 26.19 14.16
C ILE A 39 2.02 26.25 12.67
N VAL A 40 3.02 26.24 11.80
CA VAL A 40 2.83 26.47 10.36
C VAL A 40 2.88 25.15 9.59
N GLY A 41 1.75 24.80 8.96
CA GLY A 41 1.63 23.63 8.10
C GLY A 41 2.20 23.86 6.70
N TYR A 42 2.99 22.90 6.24
CA TYR A 42 3.64 22.88 4.93
C TYR A 42 3.16 21.68 4.12
N ASN A 43 2.25 21.90 3.17
CA ASN A 43 1.79 20.85 2.25
C ASN A 43 2.81 20.62 1.13
N TYR A 44 3.48 19.47 1.14
CA TYR A 44 4.43 19.01 0.12
C TYR A 44 5.67 19.89 -0.05
N LEU A 45 6.08 20.58 1.02
CA LEU A 45 7.17 21.58 1.01
C LEU A 45 8.33 21.20 1.93
N PHE A 46 8.63 19.92 2.11
CA PHE A 46 9.68 19.45 3.04
C PHE A 46 11.07 20.01 2.71
N GLU A 47 11.35 20.27 1.43
CA GLU A 47 12.61 20.88 0.97
C GLU A 47 12.80 22.33 1.43
N ARG A 48 11.74 22.97 1.94
CA ARG A 48 11.79 24.36 2.40
C ARG A 48 12.10 24.54 3.88
N TYR A 49 12.02 23.47 4.68
CA TYR A 49 12.01 23.60 6.14
C TYR A 49 13.22 24.37 6.67
N GLU A 50 14.43 24.03 6.21
CA GLU A 50 15.66 24.70 6.60
C GLU A 50 15.71 26.17 6.14
N ALA A 51 15.47 26.42 4.85
CA ALA A 51 15.55 27.76 4.27
C ALA A 51 14.52 28.72 4.87
N ASP A 52 13.29 28.26 5.14
CA ASP A 52 12.25 29.09 5.74
C ASP A 52 12.49 29.30 7.25
N HIS A 53 13.02 28.30 7.97
CA HIS A 53 13.38 28.49 9.37
C HIS A 53 14.52 29.49 9.55
N ALA A 54 15.53 29.50 8.66
CA ALA A 54 16.59 30.50 8.69
C ALA A 54 16.07 31.95 8.59
N ARG A 55 14.91 32.15 7.94
CA ARG A 55 14.24 33.45 7.80
C ARG A 55 13.28 33.74 8.93
N PHE A 56 12.61 32.71 9.43
CA PHE A 56 11.61 32.78 10.49
C PHE A 56 12.00 31.84 11.64
N PRO A 57 13.04 32.18 12.43
CA PRO A 57 13.64 31.26 13.41
C PRO A 57 12.70 30.87 14.56
N GLU A 58 11.64 31.65 14.81
CA GLU A 58 10.62 31.32 15.81
C GLU A 58 9.52 30.39 15.26
N ARG A 59 9.54 30.07 13.96
CA ARG A 59 8.49 29.26 13.32
C ARG A 59 8.65 27.79 13.69
N VAL A 60 7.60 27.24 14.27
CA VAL A 60 7.40 25.79 14.38
C VAL A 60 6.72 25.29 13.12
N ILE A 61 7.29 24.26 12.49
CA ILE A 61 6.89 23.72 11.18
C ILE A 61 6.39 22.29 11.36
N TRP A 62 5.41 21.89 10.57
CA TRP A 62 5.06 20.48 10.36
C TRP A 62 4.68 20.24 8.91
N GLY A 63 4.98 19.06 8.39
CA GLY A 63 4.48 18.61 7.09
C GLY A 63 3.02 18.26 7.20
N SER A 64 2.12 19.19 6.90
CA SER A 64 0.69 18.98 7.03
C SER A 64 0.11 18.07 5.94
N GLU A 65 0.81 17.95 4.80
CA GLU A 65 0.58 16.91 3.79
C GLU A 65 1.92 16.51 3.16
N THR A 66 2.20 15.22 2.99
CA THR A 66 3.41 14.71 2.32
C THR A 66 3.08 13.53 1.40
N HIS A 67 3.97 13.27 0.43
CA HIS A 67 3.84 12.16 -0.50
C HIS A 67 4.48 10.89 0.06
N ALA A 68 3.84 9.73 -0.12
CA ALA A 68 4.40 8.44 0.29
C ALA A 68 5.80 8.18 -0.30
N LEU A 69 5.99 8.42 -1.60
CA LEU A 69 7.28 8.25 -2.29
C LEU A 69 8.40 9.15 -1.75
N ASN A 70 8.06 10.30 -1.19
CA ASN A 70 9.03 11.24 -0.65
C ASN A 70 9.24 11.05 0.86
N PHE A 71 8.62 10.06 1.48
CA PHE A 71 8.62 9.92 2.93
C PHE A 71 10.02 9.75 3.51
N TYR A 72 10.92 9.02 2.86
CA TYR A 72 12.31 8.91 3.33
C TYR A 72 12.99 10.29 3.46
N LYS A 73 12.77 11.17 2.47
CA LYS A 73 13.35 12.51 2.45
C LYS A 73 12.65 13.45 3.42
N SER A 74 11.31 13.44 3.47
CA SER A 74 10.56 14.31 4.38
C SER A 74 10.80 13.92 5.84
N TRP A 75 10.84 12.62 6.16
CA TRP A 75 11.13 12.14 7.51
C TRP A 75 12.58 12.41 7.94
N ALA A 76 13.54 12.38 7.00
CA ALA A 76 14.89 12.85 7.28
C ALA A 76 14.93 14.33 7.67
N GLN A 77 14.09 15.18 7.05
CA GLN A 77 13.98 16.59 7.45
C GLN A 77 13.35 16.76 8.83
N VAL A 78 12.31 15.98 9.16
CA VAL A 78 11.69 15.98 10.50
C VAL A 78 12.71 15.61 11.57
N THR A 79 13.46 14.53 11.36
CA THR A 79 14.40 14.02 12.37
C THR A 79 15.66 14.87 12.53
N ALA A 80 16.10 15.56 11.46
CA ALA A 80 17.27 16.43 11.50
C ALA A 80 17.01 17.79 12.17
N HIS A 81 15.76 18.27 12.19
CA HIS A 81 15.44 19.65 12.56
C HIS A 81 14.44 19.73 13.72
N PRO A 82 14.85 20.22 14.91
CA PRO A 82 13.96 20.25 16.09
C PRO A 82 12.78 21.22 15.97
N TYR A 83 12.81 22.14 15.00
CA TYR A 83 11.70 23.04 14.67
C TYR A 83 10.70 22.44 13.69
N VAL A 84 10.94 21.22 13.19
CA VAL A 84 10.00 20.44 12.38
C VAL A 84 9.42 19.32 13.25
N ILE A 85 8.16 19.46 13.64
CA ILE A 85 7.59 18.64 14.72
C ILE A 85 6.84 17.40 14.24
N GLY A 86 6.68 17.20 12.93
CA GLY A 86 5.96 16.04 12.39
C GLY A 86 5.69 16.10 10.89
N ASP A 87 5.07 15.03 10.41
CA ASP A 87 4.75 14.73 9.01
C ASP A 87 3.41 13.97 8.95
N PHE A 88 2.54 14.37 8.03
CA PHE A 88 1.22 13.79 7.80
C PHE A 88 1.12 13.36 6.34
N THR A 89 1.12 12.05 6.11
CA THR A 89 1.01 11.50 4.76
C THR A 89 -0.37 11.73 4.16
N TRP A 90 -0.39 12.03 2.87
CA TRP A 90 -1.59 11.98 2.05
C TRP A 90 -1.65 10.64 1.29
N THR A 91 -2.44 9.65 1.71
CA THR A 91 -3.30 9.59 2.92
C THR A 91 -2.94 8.37 3.77
N ALA A 92 -3.45 8.31 5.01
CA ALA A 92 -3.26 7.12 5.85
C ALA A 92 -4.14 5.95 5.41
N ILE A 93 -5.38 6.23 5.03
CA ILE A 93 -6.36 5.26 4.52
C ILE A 93 -6.91 5.83 3.22
N ASP A 94 -7.13 4.97 2.23
CA ASP A 94 -7.86 5.34 1.03
C ASP A 94 -9.23 5.96 1.37
N ASN A 95 -9.69 6.84 0.50
CA ASN A 95 -11.00 7.46 0.59
C ASN A 95 -11.72 7.42 -0.75
N LEU A 96 -13.05 7.55 -0.70
CA LEU A 96 -13.87 7.77 -1.89
C LEU A 96 -13.62 9.18 -2.45
N GLY A 97 -13.69 9.33 -3.77
CA GLY A 97 -13.35 10.57 -4.46
C GLY A 97 -11.86 10.69 -4.75
N GLU A 98 -11.44 11.85 -5.26
CA GLU A 98 -10.08 12.04 -5.84
C GLU A 98 -9.70 10.86 -6.74
N ALA A 99 -10.67 10.38 -7.51
CA ALA A 99 -10.69 9.04 -8.06
C ALA A 99 -9.41 8.78 -8.88
N GLY A 100 -8.67 7.73 -8.51
CA GLY A 100 -7.44 7.33 -9.16
C GLY A 100 -6.29 8.35 -9.09
N CYS A 101 -6.31 9.34 -8.19
CA CYS A 101 -5.18 10.25 -8.02
C CYS A 101 -3.88 9.51 -7.69
N GLY A 102 -3.92 8.43 -6.91
CA GLY A 102 -2.77 7.57 -6.60
C GLY A 102 -2.50 6.45 -7.61
N ARG A 103 -3.13 6.47 -8.79
CA ARG A 103 -2.90 5.44 -9.81
C ARG A 103 -1.55 5.62 -10.50
N SER A 104 -0.96 4.51 -10.89
CA SER A 104 0.11 4.41 -11.88
C SER A 104 -0.39 3.64 -13.10
N VAL A 105 0.16 3.93 -14.27
CA VAL A 105 -0.08 3.19 -15.50
C VAL A 105 1.24 2.81 -16.13
N TRP A 106 1.33 1.59 -16.63
CA TRP A 106 2.48 1.15 -17.41
C TRP A 106 2.51 1.87 -18.76
N ALA A 107 3.72 2.08 -19.30
CA ALA A 107 3.90 2.86 -20.53
C ALA A 107 3.11 2.32 -21.74
N ARG A 108 2.85 1.01 -21.79
CA ARG A 108 2.01 0.39 -22.82
C ARG A 108 0.53 0.76 -22.69
N ASP A 109 0.06 1.02 -21.47
CA ASP A 109 -1.35 1.20 -21.11
C ASP A 109 -1.74 2.67 -21.14
N GLY A 110 -0.76 3.58 -21.05
CA GLY A 110 -0.97 4.99 -21.30
C GLY A 110 0.01 5.89 -20.57
N HIS A 111 -0.44 7.13 -20.36
CA HIS A 111 0.30 8.16 -19.65
C HIS A 111 -0.68 9.00 -18.82
N ILE A 112 -0.24 9.46 -17.65
CA ILE A 112 -1.01 10.34 -16.77
C ILE A 112 -0.39 11.73 -16.80
N ASP A 113 -1.15 12.70 -17.29
CA ASP A 113 -0.72 14.10 -17.35
C ASP A 113 -1.08 14.86 -16.06
N GLY A 114 -0.06 15.25 -15.28
CA GLY A 114 -0.21 16.14 -14.13
C GLY A 114 -1.13 15.60 -13.02
N ILE A 115 -1.81 16.51 -12.31
CA ILE A 115 -2.81 16.15 -11.30
C ILE A 115 -4.11 15.83 -12.03
N ASN A 116 -4.44 14.56 -12.16
CA ASN A 116 -5.54 14.10 -12.99
C ASN A 116 -6.37 13.04 -12.24
N MET A 117 -7.68 13.28 -12.11
CA MET A 117 -8.62 12.28 -11.63
C MET A 117 -9.01 11.32 -12.77
N ALA A 118 -9.01 10.03 -12.48
CA ALA A 118 -9.41 9.00 -13.41
C ALA A 118 -10.90 9.09 -13.74
N ASP A 119 -11.24 8.65 -14.95
CA ASP A 119 -12.61 8.45 -15.37
C ASP A 119 -13.25 7.27 -14.60
N TYR A 120 -14.58 7.24 -14.61
CA TYR A 120 -15.34 6.07 -14.20
C TYR A 120 -14.82 4.81 -14.94
N PRO A 121 -14.64 3.65 -14.27
CA PRO A 121 -15.18 3.29 -12.96
C PRO A 121 -14.20 3.43 -11.78
N TYR A 122 -13.21 4.32 -11.83
CA TYR A 122 -12.43 4.66 -10.62
C TYR A 122 -13.32 5.34 -9.57
N ARG A 123 -13.17 4.95 -8.30
CA ARG A 123 -13.99 5.44 -7.17
C ARG A 123 -13.15 5.94 -6.00
N THR A 124 -12.00 5.33 -5.76
CA THR A 124 -11.14 5.65 -4.61
C THR A 124 -9.92 6.42 -5.05
N CYS A 125 -9.32 7.14 -4.11
CA CYS A 125 -8.12 7.92 -4.35
C CYS A 125 -6.91 7.05 -4.71
N PHE A 126 -6.80 5.85 -4.11
CA PHE A 126 -5.68 4.90 -4.25
C PHE A 126 -4.32 5.46 -3.79
N GLN A 127 -4.34 6.38 -2.82
CA GLN A 127 -3.17 7.08 -2.26
C GLN A 127 -2.81 6.61 -0.84
N GLY A 128 -3.68 5.81 -0.22
CA GLY A 128 -3.58 5.41 1.18
C GLY A 128 -2.47 4.42 1.47
N ASP A 129 -1.86 4.55 2.65
CA ASP A 129 -1.08 3.48 3.27
C ASP A 129 -1.93 2.21 3.50
N LEU A 130 -3.20 2.39 3.84
CA LEU A 130 -4.21 1.34 3.91
C LEU A 130 -5.23 1.51 2.78
N ASP A 131 -5.74 0.41 2.23
CA ASP A 131 -6.88 0.44 1.30
C ASP A 131 -8.21 0.73 2.02
N LEU A 132 -9.33 0.79 1.28
CA LEU A 132 -10.66 1.04 1.85
C LEU A 132 -11.12 -0.02 2.86
N CYS A 133 -10.59 -1.24 2.79
CA CYS A 133 -10.88 -2.32 3.73
C CYS A 133 -9.96 -2.28 4.96
N GLY A 134 -8.98 -1.36 5.00
CA GLY A 134 -7.99 -1.27 6.07
C GLY A 134 -6.80 -2.21 5.87
N PHE A 135 -6.69 -2.90 4.74
CA PHE A 135 -5.52 -3.74 4.45
C PHE A 135 -4.33 -2.87 4.07
N ARG A 136 -3.16 -3.22 4.60
CA ARG A 136 -1.91 -2.51 4.29
C ARG A 136 -1.53 -2.64 2.83
N ARG A 137 -1.26 -1.50 2.20
CA ARG A 137 -0.64 -1.39 0.87
C ARG A 137 0.88 -1.32 0.99
N PRO A 138 1.66 -1.55 -0.09
CA PRO A 138 3.12 -1.59 -0.03
C PRO A 138 3.76 -0.35 0.64
N GLN A 139 3.23 0.86 0.37
CA GLN A 139 3.71 2.10 0.99
C GLN A 139 3.61 2.14 2.53
N ALA A 140 2.67 1.40 3.15
CA ALA A 140 2.61 1.29 4.61
C ALA A 140 3.80 0.48 5.17
N TYR A 141 4.31 -0.51 4.44
CA TYR A 141 5.50 -1.28 4.85
C TYR A 141 6.76 -0.44 4.67
N TYR A 142 6.82 0.36 3.60
CA TYR A 142 7.87 1.35 3.41
C TYR A 142 7.93 2.36 4.55
N ARG A 143 6.77 2.93 4.91
CA ARG A 143 6.66 3.86 6.03
C ARG A 143 7.05 3.23 7.36
N GLU A 144 6.58 2.01 7.62
CA GLU A 144 6.90 1.30 8.86
C GLU A 144 8.41 1.05 9.01
N ALA A 145 9.08 0.65 7.92
CA ALA A 145 10.52 0.43 7.90
C ALA A 145 11.30 1.71 8.25
N ILE A 146 10.88 2.87 7.72
CA ILE A 146 11.57 4.15 7.96
C ILE A 146 11.23 4.74 9.33
N TRP A 147 9.95 4.71 9.71
CA TRP A 147 9.46 5.40 10.90
C TRP A 147 9.74 4.61 12.19
N ILE A 148 9.38 3.32 12.19
CA ILE A 148 9.51 2.47 13.39
C ILE A 148 10.87 1.78 13.41
N GLY A 149 11.32 1.26 12.27
CA GLY A 149 12.58 0.50 12.15
C GLY A 149 12.56 -0.83 12.91
N GLY A 150 13.58 -1.67 12.68
CA GLY A 150 13.70 -2.97 13.33
C GLY A 150 12.54 -3.92 13.04
N LYS A 151 11.92 -3.78 11.87
CA LYS A 151 10.80 -4.61 11.40
C LYS A 151 11.28 -5.73 10.49
N GLU A 152 10.45 -6.76 10.37
CA GLU A 152 10.68 -7.83 9.41
C GLU A 152 10.74 -7.23 7.99
N PRO A 153 11.70 -7.63 7.14
CA PRO A 153 11.70 -7.21 5.75
C PRO A 153 10.42 -7.70 5.05
N HIS A 154 9.87 -6.95 4.09
CA HIS A 154 8.77 -7.43 3.26
C HIS A 154 9.16 -7.38 1.79
N ILE A 155 8.91 -8.47 1.07
CA ILE A 155 9.20 -8.58 -0.37
C ILE A 155 7.99 -8.11 -1.17
N PHE A 156 8.24 -7.25 -2.15
CA PHE A 156 7.29 -6.86 -3.19
C PHE A 156 7.91 -7.14 -4.56
N THR A 157 7.07 -7.45 -5.53
CA THR A 157 7.50 -7.81 -6.89
C THR A 157 6.75 -6.98 -7.91
N THR A 158 7.46 -6.49 -8.92
CA THR A 158 6.82 -6.02 -10.14
C THR A 158 6.47 -7.23 -10.99
N HIS A 159 5.22 -7.32 -11.46
CA HIS A 159 4.80 -8.44 -12.29
C HIS A 159 5.73 -8.58 -13.52
N PRO A 160 6.25 -9.78 -13.84
CA PRO A 160 7.29 -9.97 -14.87
C PRO A 160 6.85 -9.59 -16.29
N GLU A 161 5.55 -9.39 -16.50
CA GLU A 161 5.06 -8.80 -17.74
C GLU A 161 5.61 -7.39 -17.98
N HIS A 162 5.80 -6.60 -16.92
CA HIS A 162 6.23 -5.20 -16.97
C HIS A 162 7.73 -5.03 -16.72
N TYR A 163 8.51 -6.12 -16.79
CA TYR A 163 9.94 -6.06 -16.54
C TYR A 163 10.64 -5.13 -17.55
N GLY A 164 11.31 -4.11 -17.01
CA GLY A 164 12.04 -3.11 -17.79
C GLY A 164 11.14 -2.13 -18.56
N GLU A 165 9.84 -2.13 -18.29
CA GLU A 165 8.89 -1.16 -18.81
C GLU A 165 8.92 0.12 -17.97
N GLY A 166 8.74 1.29 -18.60
CA GLY A 166 8.47 2.52 -17.86
C GLY A 166 7.04 2.57 -17.34
N PHE A 167 6.77 3.48 -16.42
CA PHE A 167 5.41 3.78 -15.97
C PHE A 167 5.24 5.29 -15.81
N SER A 168 3.98 5.73 -15.68
CA SER A 168 3.60 7.10 -15.38
C SER A 168 2.64 7.09 -14.18
N GLY A 169 2.75 8.08 -13.30
CA GLY A 169 1.95 8.23 -12.10
C GLY A 169 1.92 9.69 -11.66
N THR A 170 0.93 10.08 -10.84
CA THR A 170 0.92 11.41 -10.21
C THR A 170 1.97 11.49 -9.08
N GLU A 171 2.11 12.61 -8.37
CA GLU A 171 3.03 12.67 -7.21
C GLU A 171 2.60 11.79 -6.02
N TRP A 172 1.37 11.26 -6.02
CA TRP A 172 0.81 10.44 -4.93
C TRP A 172 0.68 8.95 -5.25
N HIS A 173 1.16 8.50 -6.42
CA HIS A 173 1.18 7.07 -6.69
C HIS A 173 2.16 6.34 -5.77
N TRP A 174 1.96 5.03 -5.67
CA TRP A 174 3.01 4.09 -5.28
C TRP A 174 3.31 3.17 -6.46
N TYR A 175 4.47 2.52 -6.45
CA TYR A 175 4.83 1.56 -7.49
C TYR A 175 3.80 0.41 -7.57
N ASP A 176 3.48 -0.02 -8.78
CA ASP A 176 2.63 -1.19 -9.02
C ASP A 176 3.42 -2.48 -8.73
N VAL A 177 3.40 -2.85 -7.45
CA VAL A 177 4.11 -4.02 -6.91
C VAL A 177 3.21 -4.81 -5.97
N LEU A 178 3.40 -6.13 -5.97
CA LEU A 178 2.59 -7.09 -5.22
C LEU A 178 3.46 -8.03 -4.39
N ASP A 179 2.94 -8.49 -3.26
CA ASP A 179 3.58 -9.46 -2.37
C ASP A 179 3.31 -10.91 -2.82
N THR A 180 3.71 -11.25 -4.06
CA THR A 180 3.51 -12.58 -4.65
C THR A 180 4.78 -13.14 -5.29
N TRP A 181 4.93 -14.47 -5.28
CA TRP A 181 5.92 -15.21 -6.09
C TRP A 181 5.22 -16.26 -6.97
N THR A 182 4.02 -15.93 -7.43
CA THR A 182 3.19 -16.79 -8.27
C THR A 182 2.90 -16.07 -9.58
N PHE A 183 3.48 -16.58 -10.66
CA PHE A 183 3.26 -16.10 -12.02
C PHE A 183 3.06 -17.28 -12.97
N ASP A 184 2.39 -17.02 -14.09
CA ASP A 184 2.15 -18.01 -15.15
C ASP A 184 3.45 -18.65 -15.68
N ASP A 185 3.36 -19.90 -16.15
CA ASP A 185 4.51 -20.67 -16.66
C ASP A 185 5.23 -19.98 -17.83
N ARG A 186 4.54 -19.09 -18.58
CA ARG A 186 5.15 -18.27 -19.63
C ARG A 186 6.22 -17.30 -19.13
N TYR A 187 6.33 -17.10 -17.81
CA TYR A 187 7.35 -16.26 -17.19
C TYR A 187 8.55 -17.03 -16.65
N LEU A 188 8.57 -18.38 -16.72
CA LEU A 188 9.73 -19.16 -16.26
C LEU A 188 11.03 -18.69 -16.91
N GLY A 189 12.04 -18.43 -16.08
CA GLY A 189 13.34 -17.88 -16.46
C GLY A 189 13.36 -16.40 -16.84
N LYS A 190 12.21 -15.72 -16.91
CA LYS A 190 12.15 -14.27 -17.12
C LYS A 190 12.49 -13.55 -15.82
N PRO A 191 13.19 -12.40 -15.89
CA PRO A 191 13.51 -11.64 -14.70
C PRO A 191 12.26 -11.01 -14.06
N VAL A 192 12.20 -11.06 -12.74
CA VAL A 192 11.22 -10.39 -11.89
C VAL A 192 11.97 -9.39 -11.03
N ARG A 193 11.54 -8.13 -11.06
CA ARG A 193 12.07 -7.10 -10.16
C ARG A 193 11.53 -7.37 -8.75
N CYS A 194 12.43 -7.62 -7.81
CA CYS A 194 12.10 -7.89 -6.41
C CYS A 194 12.63 -6.75 -5.55
N GLU A 195 11.79 -6.21 -4.69
CA GLU A 195 12.09 -5.09 -3.80
C GLU A 195 11.81 -5.47 -2.36
N VAL A 196 12.61 -4.95 -1.45
CA VAL A 196 12.47 -5.13 -0.01
C VAL A 196 12.53 -3.78 0.67
N TYR A 197 11.50 -3.46 1.44
CA TYR A 197 11.44 -2.23 2.23
C TYR A 197 12.02 -2.51 3.63
N THR A 198 13.03 -1.75 4.04
CA THR A 198 13.84 -2.11 5.22
C THR A 198 14.73 -0.98 5.75
N ASP A 199 15.01 -0.99 7.06
CA ASP A 199 16.05 -0.18 7.73
C ASP A 199 17.37 -0.94 7.95
N ALA A 200 17.51 -2.12 7.34
CA ALA A 200 18.72 -2.92 7.37
C ALA A 200 19.84 -2.32 6.50
N GLU A 201 21.07 -2.80 6.67
CA GLU A 201 22.23 -2.32 5.90
C GLU A 201 22.41 -3.09 4.59
N GLU A 202 21.98 -4.36 4.56
CA GLU A 202 22.15 -5.26 3.43
C GLU A 202 21.06 -6.35 3.46
N ILE A 203 20.55 -6.70 2.28
CA ILE A 203 19.60 -7.81 2.08
C ILE A 203 20.25 -8.89 1.22
N HIS A 204 20.18 -10.15 1.68
CA HIS A 204 20.62 -11.32 0.92
C HIS A 204 19.39 -12.08 0.41
N PHE A 205 19.33 -12.32 -0.90
CA PHE A 205 18.21 -12.98 -1.56
C PHE A 205 18.55 -14.42 -1.91
N PHE A 206 17.60 -15.32 -1.65
CA PHE A 206 17.71 -16.74 -1.95
C PHE A 206 16.49 -17.21 -2.73
N LEU A 207 16.69 -18.01 -3.78
CA LEU A 207 15.64 -18.70 -4.52
C LEU A 207 15.85 -20.19 -4.38
N ASN A 208 14.90 -20.89 -3.77
CA ASN A 208 15.02 -22.33 -3.48
C ASN A 208 16.35 -22.64 -2.76
N ASP A 209 16.62 -21.90 -1.68
CA ASP A 209 17.83 -21.96 -0.85
C ASP A 209 19.16 -21.63 -1.55
N ARG A 210 19.13 -21.21 -2.82
CA ARG A 210 20.32 -20.78 -3.57
C ARG A 210 20.45 -19.26 -3.55
N PRO A 211 21.63 -18.70 -3.25
CA PRO A 211 21.83 -17.25 -3.30
C PRO A 211 21.63 -16.74 -4.74
N VAL A 212 20.78 -15.74 -4.91
CA VAL A 212 20.47 -15.12 -6.21
C VAL A 212 20.89 -13.66 -6.29
N GLY A 213 21.17 -13.01 -5.16
CA GLY A 213 21.66 -11.64 -5.15
C GLY A 213 21.82 -11.07 -3.76
N THR A 214 22.50 -9.92 -3.70
CA THR A 214 22.64 -9.09 -2.50
C THR A 214 22.40 -7.65 -2.92
N ALA A 215 21.67 -6.89 -2.10
CA ALA A 215 21.43 -5.48 -2.34
C ALA A 215 21.55 -4.67 -1.05
N LYS A 216 22.11 -3.46 -1.18
CA LYS A 216 22.07 -2.45 -0.13
C LYS A 216 20.87 -1.55 -0.38
N PRO A 217 20.05 -1.23 0.64
CA PRO A 217 18.92 -0.35 0.45
C PRO A 217 19.34 1.05 0.01
N GLU A 218 18.68 1.58 -1.02
CA GLU A 218 18.72 3.00 -1.39
C GLU A 218 17.38 3.61 -0.98
N GLN A 219 17.41 4.66 -0.15
CA GLN A 219 16.20 5.29 0.41
C GLN A 219 15.23 4.26 1.03
N ALA A 220 15.77 3.29 1.78
CA ALA A 220 15.07 2.17 2.42
C ALA A 220 14.50 1.08 1.47
N ILE A 221 14.86 1.08 0.18
CA ILE A 221 14.48 0.04 -0.78
C ILE A 221 15.72 -0.72 -1.26
N ALA A 222 15.82 -2.02 -0.96
CA ALA A 222 16.81 -2.91 -1.55
C ALA A 222 16.16 -3.70 -2.69
N ALA A 223 16.82 -3.79 -3.85
CA ALA A 223 16.22 -4.44 -5.01
C ALA A 223 17.20 -5.29 -5.82
N VAL A 224 16.69 -6.39 -6.37
CA VAL A 224 17.40 -7.32 -7.25
C VAL A 224 16.47 -7.81 -8.36
N ASP A 225 17.04 -8.21 -9.49
CA ASP A 225 16.29 -8.85 -10.57
C ASP A 225 16.54 -10.36 -10.50
N VAL A 226 15.49 -11.14 -10.25
CA VAL A 226 15.57 -12.59 -10.04
C VAL A 226 14.90 -13.33 -11.18
N PRO A 227 15.58 -14.25 -11.89
CA PRO A 227 14.93 -15.12 -12.87
C PRO A 227 13.85 -15.96 -12.20
N TYR A 228 12.62 -15.89 -12.67
CA TYR A 228 11.49 -16.60 -12.07
C TYR A 228 11.67 -18.11 -12.18
N GLU A 229 11.66 -18.76 -11.03
CA GLU A 229 11.55 -20.21 -10.86
C GLU A 229 10.48 -20.44 -9.79
N LYS A 230 9.61 -21.43 -10.01
CA LYS A 230 8.63 -21.80 -8.98
C LYS A 230 9.35 -22.27 -7.72
N GLY A 231 8.76 -21.95 -6.56
CA GLY A 231 9.29 -22.33 -5.26
C GLY A 231 9.28 -21.16 -4.31
N THR A 232 10.38 -20.88 -3.61
CA THR A 232 10.42 -19.91 -2.51
C THR A 232 11.53 -18.88 -2.72
N LEU A 233 11.13 -17.61 -2.79
CA LEU A 233 12.01 -16.45 -2.72
C LEU A 233 12.10 -15.98 -1.27
N THR A 234 13.30 -15.92 -0.72
CA THR A 234 13.57 -15.48 0.66
C THR A 234 14.51 -14.28 0.66
N ALA A 235 14.17 -13.25 1.44
CA ALA A 235 15.01 -12.09 1.72
C ALA A 235 15.45 -12.14 3.18
N MET A 236 16.76 -12.10 3.41
CA MET A 236 17.35 -12.06 4.75
C MET A 236 17.98 -10.68 4.98
N ALA A 237 17.56 -10.00 6.03
CA ALA A 237 18.01 -8.67 6.40
C ALA A 237 19.19 -8.72 7.37
N PHE A 238 20.22 -7.91 7.13
CA PHE A 238 21.43 -7.84 7.94
C PHE A 238 21.72 -6.42 8.43
N LYS A 239 22.10 -6.31 9.71
CA LYS A 239 22.54 -5.06 10.36
C LYS A 239 23.76 -5.35 11.23
N GLY A 240 24.86 -4.62 11.00
CA GLY A 240 26.14 -4.90 11.68
C GLY A 240 26.66 -6.32 11.45
N GLY A 241 26.39 -6.89 10.27
CA GLY A 241 26.80 -8.25 9.90
C GLY A 241 26.02 -9.39 10.56
N LYS A 242 24.92 -9.10 11.28
CA LYS A 242 24.04 -10.10 11.88
C LYS A 242 22.67 -10.08 11.22
N GLU A 243 22.09 -11.25 11.04
CA GLU A 243 20.70 -11.38 10.59
C GLU A 243 19.76 -10.74 11.63
N CYS A 244 18.90 -9.84 11.17
CA CYS A 244 17.91 -9.14 12.01
C CYS A 244 16.45 -9.43 11.60
N GLY A 245 16.24 -10.14 10.48
CA GLY A 245 14.92 -10.55 10.02
C GLY A 245 15.02 -11.34 8.72
N ARG A 246 13.96 -12.07 8.39
CA ARG A 246 13.81 -12.76 7.11
C ARG A 246 12.35 -12.81 6.74
N PHE A 247 12.05 -12.82 5.45
CA PHE A 247 10.70 -12.98 4.92
C PHE A 247 10.75 -13.78 3.62
N SER A 248 9.68 -14.53 3.35
CA SER A 248 9.61 -15.41 2.20
C SER A 248 8.28 -15.26 1.47
N LEU A 249 8.35 -15.28 0.15
CA LEU A 249 7.21 -15.50 -0.73
C LEU A 249 7.39 -16.84 -1.42
N HIS A 250 6.30 -17.55 -1.67
CA HIS A 250 6.32 -18.82 -2.40
C HIS A 250 5.28 -18.88 -3.51
N THR A 251 5.55 -19.74 -4.49
CA THR A 251 4.58 -20.06 -5.53
C THR A 251 3.44 -20.88 -4.91
N VAL A 252 2.22 -20.38 -5.05
CA VAL A 252 1.02 -20.99 -4.46
C VAL A 252 0.26 -21.82 -5.48
N LYS A 253 -0.52 -22.79 -5.00
CA LYS A 253 -1.46 -23.55 -5.83
C LYS A 253 -2.66 -22.67 -6.26
N PRO A 254 -3.43 -23.08 -7.29
CA PRO A 254 -4.63 -22.36 -7.70
C PRO A 254 -5.66 -22.17 -6.57
N ALA A 255 -6.48 -21.14 -6.68
CA ALA A 255 -7.60 -20.88 -5.78
C ALA A 255 -8.54 -22.09 -5.68
N SER A 256 -8.99 -22.38 -4.45
CA SER A 256 -9.92 -23.49 -4.19
C SER A 256 -11.01 -23.15 -3.19
N GLU A 257 -10.76 -22.23 -2.25
CA GLU A 257 -11.71 -21.95 -1.17
C GLU A 257 -11.67 -20.49 -0.68
N ILE A 258 -12.70 -20.14 0.07
CA ILE A 258 -12.81 -18.85 0.76
C ILE A 258 -12.47 -19.09 2.23
N GLU A 259 -11.62 -18.24 2.80
CA GLU A 259 -11.42 -18.12 4.24
C GLU A 259 -12.20 -16.90 4.77
N ILE A 260 -12.86 -17.07 5.91
CA ILE A 260 -13.56 -15.98 6.62
C ILE A 260 -13.01 -15.93 8.05
N LYS A 261 -12.45 -14.79 8.42
CA LYS A 261 -11.89 -14.57 9.76
C LYS A 261 -12.53 -13.34 10.41
N PRO A 262 -13.28 -13.50 11.51
CA PRO A 262 -13.74 -12.35 12.27
C PRO A 262 -12.57 -11.66 12.97
N GLU A 263 -12.58 -10.33 13.01
CA GLU A 263 -11.57 -9.53 13.71
C GLU A 263 -11.62 -9.81 15.24
N GLN A 264 -12.82 -10.04 15.76
CA GLN A 264 -13.08 -10.26 17.19
C GLN A 264 -14.02 -11.44 17.38
N ALA A 265 -13.86 -12.19 18.47
CA ALA A 265 -14.74 -13.32 18.80
C ALA A 265 -16.14 -12.88 19.28
N THR A 266 -16.24 -11.67 19.83
CA THR A 266 -17.45 -11.11 20.45
C THR A 266 -17.58 -9.62 20.15
N PHE A 267 -18.80 -9.11 20.04
CA PHE A 267 -19.09 -7.67 19.92
C PHE A 267 -20.42 -7.32 20.61
N LYS A 268 -20.68 -6.05 20.90
CA LYS A 268 -21.92 -5.65 21.60
C LYS A 268 -23.12 -5.64 20.67
N ALA A 269 -24.22 -6.22 21.14
CA ALA A 269 -25.49 -6.19 20.43
C ALA A 269 -26.28 -4.89 20.72
N ASP A 270 -25.66 -3.73 20.54
CA ASP A 270 -26.23 -2.43 20.93
C ASP A 270 -26.65 -1.56 19.73
N ASN A 271 -26.73 -2.16 18.55
CA ASN A 271 -27.02 -1.52 17.27
C ASN A 271 -26.04 -0.38 16.91
N ARG A 272 -24.82 -0.40 17.45
CA ARG A 272 -23.76 0.58 17.16
C ARG A 272 -22.39 -0.08 16.98
N ASP A 273 -22.08 -1.08 17.80
CA ASP A 273 -20.86 -1.87 17.66
C ASP A 273 -20.89 -2.70 16.37
N LEU A 274 -19.71 -2.93 15.79
CA LEU A 274 -19.54 -3.56 14.48
C LEU A 274 -18.65 -4.79 14.58
N ALA A 275 -19.05 -5.84 13.88
CA ALA A 275 -18.22 -7.02 13.65
C ALA A 275 -17.68 -6.99 12.22
N TYR A 276 -16.35 -7.01 12.10
CA TYR A 276 -15.63 -7.06 10.83
C TYR A 276 -15.18 -8.50 10.54
N PHE A 277 -15.33 -8.92 9.29
CA PHE A 277 -14.93 -10.25 8.81
C PHE A 277 -14.02 -10.09 7.60
N ASP A 278 -12.75 -10.44 7.78
CA ASP A 278 -11.77 -10.52 6.70
C ASP A 278 -12.08 -11.73 5.82
N ILE A 279 -12.24 -11.49 4.52
CA ILE A 279 -12.52 -12.51 3.53
C ILE A 279 -11.28 -12.66 2.65
N THR A 280 -10.74 -13.87 2.54
CA THR A 280 -9.56 -14.15 1.71
C THR A 280 -9.84 -15.33 0.76
N ILE A 281 -9.49 -15.19 -0.50
CA ILE A 281 -9.48 -16.29 -1.46
C ILE A 281 -8.16 -17.03 -1.31
N CYS A 282 -8.25 -18.34 -1.02
CA CYS A 282 -7.09 -19.17 -0.71
C CYS A 282 -7.05 -20.44 -1.57
N ASN A 283 -5.87 -21.07 -1.61
CA ASN A 283 -5.73 -22.47 -2.03
C ASN A 283 -6.02 -23.44 -0.86
N GLU A 284 -5.90 -24.73 -1.13
CA GLU A 284 -6.12 -25.82 -0.18
C GLU A 284 -5.13 -25.87 1.00
N ASP A 285 -4.01 -25.15 0.89
CA ASP A 285 -2.98 -25.04 1.93
C ASP A 285 -3.20 -23.78 2.80
N GLY A 286 -4.21 -22.96 2.49
CA GLY A 286 -4.53 -21.72 3.19
C GLY A 286 -3.75 -20.49 2.69
N ASP A 287 -2.99 -20.61 1.59
CA ASP A 287 -2.27 -19.45 1.04
C ASP A 287 -3.22 -18.54 0.26
N ARG A 288 -3.10 -17.23 0.49
CA ARG A 288 -3.83 -16.21 -0.28
C ARG A 288 -3.45 -16.23 -1.75
N ILE A 289 -4.46 -16.10 -2.61
CA ILE A 289 -4.29 -15.94 -4.06
C ILE A 289 -4.32 -14.45 -4.41
N VAL A 290 -3.13 -13.87 -4.57
CA VAL A 290 -2.96 -12.40 -4.71
C VAL A 290 -3.60 -11.85 -5.99
N ASP A 291 -3.70 -12.62 -7.07
CA ASP A 291 -4.32 -12.20 -8.32
C ASP A 291 -5.80 -12.61 -8.44
N ALA A 292 -6.41 -13.10 -7.36
CA ALA A 292 -7.82 -13.48 -7.37
C ALA A 292 -8.74 -12.25 -7.36
N GLU A 293 -9.62 -12.20 -8.37
CA GLU A 293 -10.64 -11.18 -8.58
C GLU A 293 -12.05 -11.79 -8.65
N ASN A 294 -12.26 -12.96 -8.04
CA ASN A 294 -13.54 -13.67 -8.13
C ASN A 294 -14.70 -12.80 -7.62
N GLU A 295 -15.83 -12.82 -8.33
CA GLU A 295 -17.11 -12.32 -7.83
C GLU A 295 -17.57 -13.19 -6.64
N MET A 296 -17.95 -12.55 -5.56
CA MET A 296 -18.42 -13.17 -4.32
C MET A 296 -19.76 -12.58 -3.91
N SER A 297 -20.59 -13.38 -3.24
CA SER A 297 -21.80 -12.91 -2.57
C SER A 297 -21.72 -13.20 -1.07
N CYS A 298 -22.27 -12.30 -0.25
CA CYS A 298 -22.26 -12.42 1.20
C CYS A 298 -23.68 -12.43 1.79
N HIS A 299 -23.88 -13.25 2.81
CA HIS A 299 -25.11 -13.31 3.59
C HIS A 299 -24.80 -13.34 5.09
N ALA A 300 -25.66 -12.72 5.90
CA ALA A 300 -25.57 -12.74 7.36
C ALA A 300 -26.88 -13.21 8.00
N GLU A 301 -26.77 -14.06 9.02
CA GLU A 301 -27.85 -14.53 9.88
C GLU A 301 -27.59 -14.07 11.33
N GLY A 302 -28.64 -13.72 12.08
CA GLY A 302 -28.51 -13.25 13.47
C GLY A 302 -28.04 -11.80 13.62
N GLY A 303 -27.78 -11.10 12.51
CA GLY A 303 -27.41 -9.68 12.47
C GLY A 303 -27.74 -9.06 11.11
N GLU A 304 -27.47 -7.76 10.97
CA GLU A 304 -27.62 -6.97 9.76
C GLU A 304 -26.27 -6.81 9.05
N LEU A 305 -26.17 -7.31 7.81
CA LEU A 305 -25.03 -7.04 6.94
C LEU A 305 -25.10 -5.59 6.46
N LEU A 306 -24.12 -4.77 6.85
CA LEU A 306 -24.04 -3.36 6.50
C LEU A 306 -23.25 -3.10 5.22
N GLY A 307 -22.30 -3.96 4.92
CA GLY A 307 -21.47 -3.83 3.71
C GLY A 307 -20.68 -5.09 3.42
N PHE A 308 -20.48 -5.34 2.13
CA PHE A 308 -19.57 -6.34 1.61
C PHE A 308 -18.85 -5.74 0.39
N PHE A 309 -17.54 -5.53 0.51
CA PHE A 309 -16.76 -4.81 -0.48
C PHE A 309 -15.27 -5.18 -0.42
N SER A 310 -14.53 -4.87 -1.47
CA SER A 310 -13.07 -5.01 -1.52
C SER A 310 -12.37 -3.65 -1.59
N GLY A 311 -11.05 -3.65 -1.44
CA GLY A 311 -10.20 -2.47 -1.58
C GLY A 311 -10.00 -2.00 -3.02
N ALA A 312 -10.69 -2.59 -4.01
CA ALA A 312 -10.45 -2.27 -5.42
C ALA A 312 -10.77 -0.80 -5.72
N PRO A 313 -9.79 -0.04 -6.28
CA PRO A 313 -9.98 1.38 -6.56
C PRO A 313 -10.87 1.65 -7.78
N CYS A 314 -11.00 0.67 -8.68
CA CYS A 314 -11.66 0.77 -9.97
C CYS A 314 -12.54 -0.47 -10.21
N ASN A 315 -13.86 -0.33 -10.14
CA ASN A 315 -14.84 -1.38 -10.44
C ASN A 315 -16.27 -0.82 -10.43
N GLU A 316 -17.23 -1.64 -10.87
CA GLU A 316 -18.66 -1.30 -10.95
C GLU A 316 -19.50 -1.99 -9.86
N ASP A 317 -18.88 -2.57 -8.82
CA ASP A 317 -19.60 -3.27 -7.76
C ASP A 317 -20.54 -2.32 -7.00
N ASP A 318 -21.69 -2.84 -6.59
CA ASP A 318 -22.71 -2.04 -5.90
C ASP A 318 -22.78 -2.43 -4.41
N TYR A 319 -22.43 -1.50 -3.51
CA TYR A 319 -22.37 -1.76 -2.07
C TYR A 319 -23.64 -2.38 -1.45
N PRO A 320 -24.87 -1.96 -1.82
CA PRO A 320 -26.11 -2.53 -1.28
C PRO A 320 -26.45 -3.92 -1.85
N SER A 321 -25.77 -4.37 -2.90
CA SER A 321 -26.03 -5.69 -3.51
C SER A 321 -25.48 -6.84 -2.67
N PHE A 322 -24.51 -6.55 -1.78
CA PHE A 322 -23.72 -7.55 -1.06
C PHE A 322 -23.06 -8.57 -1.98
N VAL A 323 -22.70 -8.10 -3.18
CA VAL A 323 -21.87 -8.77 -4.17
C VAL A 323 -20.69 -7.87 -4.48
N CYS A 324 -19.48 -8.42 -4.47
CA CYS A 324 -18.28 -7.70 -4.89
C CYS A 324 -17.25 -8.64 -5.51
N HIS A 325 -16.36 -8.08 -6.31
CA HIS A 325 -15.15 -8.78 -6.76
C HIS A 325 -14.07 -8.66 -5.69
N ALA A 326 -13.34 -9.75 -5.46
CA ALA A 326 -12.15 -9.71 -4.63
C ALA A 326 -11.13 -8.72 -5.22
N PHE A 327 -10.36 -8.07 -4.35
CA PHE A 327 -9.21 -7.26 -4.74
C PHE A 327 -7.98 -7.77 -4.03
N LEU A 328 -6.96 -8.11 -4.79
CA LEU A 328 -5.78 -8.78 -4.27
C LEU A 328 -6.12 -10.06 -3.47
N GLY A 329 -7.14 -10.79 -3.91
CA GLY A 329 -7.68 -11.96 -3.21
C GLY A 329 -8.38 -11.66 -1.89
N ARG A 330 -8.78 -10.41 -1.63
CA ARG A 330 -9.41 -10.01 -0.36
C ARG A 330 -10.71 -9.23 -0.54
N ALA A 331 -11.55 -9.31 0.48
CA ALA A 331 -12.72 -8.46 0.70
C ALA A 331 -13.01 -8.34 2.21
N LEU A 332 -13.99 -7.53 2.57
CA LEU A 332 -14.41 -7.26 3.94
C LEU A 332 -15.93 -7.30 4.03
N ALA A 333 -16.45 -8.03 5.03
CA ALA A 333 -17.86 -7.96 5.41
C ALA A 333 -18.00 -7.26 6.77
N VAL A 334 -19.03 -6.41 6.91
CA VAL A 334 -19.30 -5.65 8.12
C VAL A 334 -20.72 -5.93 8.60
N VAL A 335 -20.87 -6.41 9.82
CA VAL A 335 -22.16 -6.78 10.42
C VAL A 335 -22.41 -6.01 11.70
N ARG A 336 -23.68 -5.77 11.99
CA ARG A 336 -24.16 -5.18 13.24
C ARG A 336 -25.30 -6.04 13.83
N ALA A 337 -25.47 -6.02 15.14
CA ALA A 337 -26.60 -6.67 15.80
C ALA A 337 -27.28 -5.73 16.81
N ASP A 338 -28.57 -5.93 17.02
CA ASP A 338 -29.41 -5.20 17.97
C ASP A 338 -29.95 -6.06 19.12
N HIS A 339 -29.59 -7.34 19.16
CA HIS A 339 -29.90 -8.27 20.25
C HIS A 339 -28.81 -9.35 20.41
N PRO A 340 -28.56 -9.87 21.63
CA PRO A 340 -27.55 -10.89 21.84
C PRO A 340 -27.88 -12.20 21.10
N GLY A 341 -26.87 -12.86 20.55
CA GLY A 341 -27.05 -14.07 19.75
C GLY A 341 -25.82 -14.45 18.93
N GLU A 342 -25.84 -15.67 18.36
CA GLU A 342 -24.84 -16.06 17.37
C GLU A 342 -25.12 -15.32 16.06
N VAL A 343 -24.12 -14.62 15.55
CA VAL A 343 -24.13 -14.00 14.22
C VAL A 343 -23.29 -14.87 13.30
N ARG A 344 -23.85 -15.27 12.15
CA ARG A 344 -23.17 -16.11 11.15
C ARG A 344 -23.05 -15.34 9.84
N VAL A 345 -21.84 -15.26 9.30
CA VAL A 345 -21.55 -14.74 7.97
C VAL A 345 -21.19 -15.89 7.04
N THR A 346 -21.79 -15.94 5.86
CA THR A 346 -21.51 -16.92 4.80
C THR A 346 -21.11 -16.19 3.53
N VAL A 347 -20.05 -16.64 2.87
CA VAL A 347 -19.60 -16.10 1.57
C VAL A 347 -19.49 -17.23 0.56
N GLU A 348 -19.99 -16.96 -0.65
CA GLU A 348 -20.02 -17.90 -1.76
C GLU A 348 -19.37 -17.29 -3.01
N SER A 349 -18.76 -18.13 -3.84
CA SER A 349 -18.24 -17.75 -5.16
C SER A 349 -18.25 -18.95 -6.09
N LYS A 350 -18.51 -18.71 -7.37
CA LYS A 350 -18.55 -19.78 -8.36
C LYS A 350 -17.18 -20.44 -8.51
N GLY A 351 -17.14 -21.75 -8.27
CA GLY A 351 -15.92 -22.55 -8.44
C GLY A 351 -15.00 -22.57 -7.22
N LEU A 352 -15.35 -21.87 -6.14
CA LEU A 352 -14.68 -21.95 -4.85
C LEU A 352 -15.58 -22.68 -3.85
N LYS A 353 -14.97 -23.35 -2.88
CA LYS A 353 -15.70 -23.88 -1.72
C LYS A 353 -16.13 -22.70 -0.84
N SER A 354 -17.45 -22.58 -0.63
CA SER A 354 -18.05 -21.58 0.26
C SER A 354 -17.57 -21.74 1.70
N ALA A 355 -17.62 -20.66 2.47
CA ALA A 355 -17.24 -20.64 3.87
C ALA A 355 -18.24 -19.88 4.74
N SER A 356 -18.25 -20.20 6.04
CA SER A 356 -19.01 -19.47 7.04
C SER A 356 -18.20 -19.28 8.31
N ALA A 357 -18.30 -18.12 8.94
CA ALA A 357 -17.75 -17.85 10.27
C ALA A 357 -18.84 -17.33 11.21
N THR A 358 -18.63 -17.52 12.52
CA THR A 358 -19.55 -17.04 13.55
C THR A 358 -18.84 -16.17 14.57
N VAL A 359 -19.57 -15.21 15.12
CA VAL A 359 -19.18 -14.38 16.26
C VAL A 359 -20.36 -14.25 17.22
N GLN A 360 -20.08 -14.02 18.49
CA GLN A 360 -21.13 -13.85 19.50
C GLN A 360 -21.45 -12.37 19.71
N ALA A 361 -22.70 -11.98 19.48
CA ALA A 361 -23.22 -10.69 19.91
C ALA A 361 -23.67 -10.78 21.38
N GLU A 362 -23.24 -9.83 22.22
CA GLU A 362 -23.48 -9.80 23.67
C GLU A 362 -24.32 -8.62 24.17
#